data_AF-A0A2V8FQT0-F1
#
_entry.id   AF-A0A2V8FQT0-F1
#
_cell.length_a   1.000
_cell.length_b   1.000
_cell.length_c   1.000
_cell.angle_alpha   90.00
_cell.angle_beta   90.00
_cell.angle_gamma   90.00
#
_symmetry.space_group_name_H-M   'P 1'
#
loop_
_entity.id
_entity.type
_entity.pdbx_description
1 polymer ?
#
loop_
_entity_poly.entity_id
_entity_poly.type
_entity_poly.pdbx_seq_one_letter_code
_entity_poly.pdbx_strand_id
1 'polypeptide(L)'
;MGHSRHPGYLNINSTDDISISLTKVAGRHTLKTGFYNTHSYKAQQRQGWAGTLTFANDTSNPLDSQFGFANAALGIFSSYNQFSKYVEGSFVYNNTEGYIQDNWKVNNKLTLDYGVRLVHQQPQYDSLGQASNFLQDQWARNQAPVLYLAGCANNVFPCSGTNRQALNPVTGQLLGPNTSLAIGTLVPNSGNTTNGLFLSGQGIAKTTYTWPNLKLGPRFGVAYDVTGQQRIVVRGGGGLFFDRPSGNSIYPQVQNPPTIRNLTVRYGQLQT
;
A
#
# COMPACT_ATOMS: atom_id res chain seq x y z
N MET A 1 29.51 -3.03 22.89
CA MET A 1 28.31 -3.11 22.04
C MET A 1 28.67 -2.52 20.68
N GLY A 2 28.90 -3.36 19.68
CA GLY A 2 29.33 -2.89 18.36
C GLY A 2 28.19 -2.22 17.61
N HIS A 3 28.33 -0.93 17.30
CA HIS A 3 27.44 -0.24 16.37
C HIS A 3 27.73 -0.77 14.96
N SER A 4 26.82 -1.60 14.45
CA SER A 4 26.76 -1.90 13.02
C SER A 4 26.53 -0.59 12.26
N ARG A 5 27.47 -0.23 11.38
CA ARG A 5 27.40 0.96 10.51
C ARG A 5 26.41 0.81 9.34
N HIS A 6 25.58 -0.22 9.36
CA HIS A 6 24.51 -0.45 8.40
C HIS A 6 23.19 -0.56 9.17
N PRO A 7 22.11 0.14 8.79
CA PRO A 7 20.81 -0.07 9.40
C PRO A 7 20.46 -1.55 9.21
N GLY A 8 20.38 -2.29 10.32
CA GLY A 8 19.96 -3.69 10.31
C GLY A 8 18.55 -3.81 9.74
N TYR A 9 18.16 -5.03 9.36
CA TYR A 9 16.79 -5.26 8.90
C TYR A 9 15.79 -4.93 10.00
N LEU A 10 15.13 -3.77 9.90
CA LEU A 10 14.09 -3.37 10.82
C LEU A 10 12.76 -3.98 10.39
N ASN A 11 12.25 -4.89 11.23
CA ASN A 11 10.91 -5.46 11.12
C ASN A 11 10.44 -5.83 12.53
N ILE A 12 9.74 -4.90 13.16
CA ILE A 12 9.19 -5.03 14.50
C ILE A 12 7.68 -5.20 14.35
N ASN A 13 7.12 -6.17 15.06
CA ASN A 13 5.68 -6.36 15.21
C ASN A 13 5.38 -6.54 16.68
N SER A 14 4.45 -5.75 17.19
CA SER A 14 3.95 -5.86 18.56
C SER A 14 2.44 -5.67 18.53
N THR A 15 1.77 -6.41 19.40
CA THR A 15 0.33 -6.34 19.57
C THR A 15 0.03 -6.42 21.05
N ASP A 16 -0.77 -5.48 21.54
CA ASP A 16 -1.26 -5.43 22.90
C ASP A 16 -2.77 -5.67 22.90
N ASP A 17 -3.22 -6.72 23.59
CA ASP A 17 -4.61 -7.14 23.64
C ASP A 17 -5.19 -6.97 25.05
N ILE A 18 -6.35 -6.34 25.13
CA ILE A 18 -7.17 -6.27 26.35
C ILE A 18 -8.51 -6.91 26.05
N SER A 19 -8.93 -7.85 26.90
CA SER A 19 -10.25 -8.46 26.80
C SER A 19 -10.92 -8.56 28.16
N ILE A 20 -12.21 -8.23 28.19
CA ILE A 20 -13.05 -8.30 29.38
C ILE A 20 -14.33 -9.04 28.98
N SER A 21 -14.78 -9.96 29.83
CA SER A 21 -16.05 -10.65 29.61
C SER A 21 -16.80 -10.83 30.92
N LEU A 22 -18.10 -10.61 30.86
CA LEU A 22 -19.04 -10.84 31.95
C LEU A 22 -20.12 -11.80 31.47
N THR A 23 -20.37 -12.83 32.28
CA THR A 23 -21.44 -13.80 32.03
C THR A 23 -22.41 -13.75 33.21
N LYS A 24 -23.70 -13.65 32.92
CA LYS A 24 -24.77 -13.76 33.91
C LYS A 24 -25.75 -14.84 33.49
N VAL A 25 -25.94 -15.82 34.36
CA VAL A 25 -27.01 -16.81 34.21
C VAL A 25 -28.23 -16.32 35.00
N ALA A 26 -29.36 -16.16 34.31
CA ALA A 26 -30.60 -15.71 34.92
C ALA A 26 -31.76 -16.53 34.34
N GLY A 27 -32.26 -17.47 35.14
CA GLY A 27 -33.32 -18.40 34.70
C GLY A 27 -32.89 -19.21 33.49
N ARG A 28 -33.61 -19.05 32.37
CA ARG A 28 -33.34 -19.73 31.10
C ARG A 28 -32.36 -18.99 30.18
N HIS A 29 -31.85 -17.85 30.60
CA HIS A 29 -30.93 -17.01 29.84
C HIS A 29 -29.50 -17.14 30.36
N THR A 30 -28.55 -17.26 29.45
CA THR A 30 -27.12 -17.08 29.72
C THR A 30 -26.66 -15.88 28.91
N LEU A 31 -26.66 -14.71 29.56
CA LEU A 31 -26.26 -13.45 28.96
C LEU A 31 -24.74 -13.32 29.05
N LYS A 32 -24.10 -13.00 27.93
CA LYS A 32 -22.67 -12.70 27.85
C LYS A 32 -22.48 -11.34 27.22
N THR A 33 -21.71 -10.49 27.89
CA THR A 33 -21.24 -9.23 27.32
C THR A 33 -19.73 -9.13 27.49
N GLY A 34 -19.08 -8.35 26.64
CA GLY A 34 -17.66 -8.14 26.76
C GLY A 34 -17.14 -7.02 25.90
N PHE A 35 -15.88 -6.72 26.15
CA PHE A 35 -15.09 -5.71 25.48
C PHE A 35 -13.79 -6.35 25.02
N TYR A 36 -13.32 -5.96 23.86
CA TYR A 36 -12.03 -6.35 23.32
C TYR A 36 -11.40 -5.14 22.66
N ASN A 37 -10.13 -4.88 22.98
CA ASN A 37 -9.33 -3.90 22.26
C ASN A 37 -7.99 -4.52 21.92
N THR A 38 -7.59 -4.38 20.66
CA THR A 38 -6.22 -4.68 20.25
C THR A 38 -5.56 -3.44 19.70
N HIS A 39 -4.38 -3.13 20.22
CA HIS A 39 -3.48 -2.13 19.68
C HIS A 39 -2.36 -2.86 18.95
N SER A 40 -2.15 -2.55 17.67
CA SER A 40 -1.07 -3.15 16.89
C SER A 40 -0.10 -2.08 16.44
N TYR A 41 1.19 -2.41 16.59
CA TYR A 41 2.32 -1.62 16.15
C TYR A 41 3.21 -2.45 15.23
N LYS A 42 3.52 -1.91 14.06
CA LYS A 42 4.48 -2.50 13.14
C LYS A 42 5.42 -1.44 12.60
N ALA A 43 6.71 -1.59 12.87
CA ALA A 43 7.74 -0.80 12.22
C ALA A 43 8.50 -1.66 11.22
N GLN A 44 8.67 -1.18 9.99
CA GLN A 44 9.48 -1.90 9.02
C GLN A 44 10.17 -0.97 8.04
N GLN A 45 11.39 -1.34 7.69
CA GLN A 45 12.09 -0.72 6.58
C GLN A 45 11.48 -1.13 5.24
N ARG A 46 11.56 -0.24 4.26
CA ARG A 46 11.15 -0.54 2.89
C ARG A 46 12.36 -0.77 2.00
N GLN A 47 12.28 -1.76 1.11
CA GLN A 47 13.36 -2.12 0.18
C GLN A 47 13.50 -1.08 -0.95
N GLY A 48 14.64 -1.09 -1.66
CA GLY A 48 14.90 -0.28 -2.86
C GLY A 48 15.80 0.95 -2.65
N TRP A 49 16.23 1.22 -1.41
CA TRP A 49 17.22 2.27 -1.12
C TRP A 49 18.66 1.88 -1.52
N ALA A 50 18.98 0.58 -1.55
CA ALA A 50 20.28 0.08 -1.98
C ALA A 50 20.50 0.18 -3.50
N GLY A 51 19.45 0.52 -4.25
CA GLY A 51 19.47 0.61 -5.70
C GLY A 51 19.52 -0.74 -6.40
N THR A 52 19.35 -0.74 -7.71
CA THR A 52 19.45 -1.93 -8.56
C THR A 52 20.05 -1.53 -9.89
N LEU A 53 21.08 -2.29 -10.31
CA LEU A 53 21.74 -2.15 -11.60
C LEU A 53 21.34 -3.32 -12.50
N THR A 54 21.19 -3.05 -13.79
CA THR A 54 21.13 -4.08 -14.82
C THR A 54 22.21 -3.85 -15.85
N PHE A 55 22.87 -4.93 -16.24
CA PHE A 55 23.90 -4.97 -17.28
C PHE A 55 23.37 -5.68 -18.55
N ALA A 56 22.06 -5.90 -18.62
CA ALA A 56 21.43 -6.52 -19.79
C ALA A 56 21.72 -5.72 -21.07
N ASN A 57 21.88 -6.45 -22.18
CA ASN A 57 22.00 -5.87 -23.50
C ASN A 57 20.83 -4.95 -23.81
N ASP A 58 21.11 -3.79 -24.36
CA ASP A 58 20.14 -2.81 -24.82
C ASP A 58 20.73 -2.12 -26.05
N THR A 59 20.14 -2.38 -27.22
CA THR A 59 20.60 -1.81 -28.51
C THR A 59 20.47 -0.29 -28.58
N SER A 60 19.75 0.33 -27.65
CA SER A 60 19.65 1.78 -27.50
C SER A 60 20.78 2.37 -26.65
N ASN A 61 21.56 1.54 -25.95
CA ASN A 61 22.72 1.95 -25.18
C ASN A 61 23.96 2.01 -26.11
N PRO A 62 24.52 3.21 -26.38
CA PRO A 62 25.68 3.33 -27.27
C PRO A 62 26.96 2.69 -26.71
N LEU A 63 26.98 2.36 -25.42
CA LEU A 63 28.09 1.70 -24.76
C LEU A 63 27.95 0.17 -24.73
N ASP A 64 26.81 -0.39 -25.16
CA ASP A 64 26.54 -1.83 -25.04
C ASP A 64 27.55 -2.66 -25.85
N SER A 65 28.23 -3.57 -25.17
CA SER A 65 29.15 -4.54 -25.78
C SER A 65 28.43 -5.72 -26.46
N GLN A 66 27.10 -5.70 -26.49
CA GLN A 66 26.22 -6.78 -26.97
C GLN A 66 26.35 -8.07 -26.17
N PHE A 67 26.87 -8.00 -24.94
CA PHE A 67 26.94 -9.16 -24.05
C PHE A 67 26.92 -8.73 -22.59
N GLY A 68 25.87 -9.09 -21.86
CA GLY A 68 25.62 -8.56 -20.52
C GLY A 68 26.72 -8.82 -19.49
N PHE A 69 27.45 -9.93 -19.60
CA PHE A 69 28.60 -10.17 -18.73
C PHE A 69 29.80 -9.28 -19.07
N ALA A 70 30.00 -8.95 -20.35
CA ALA A 70 31.05 -8.01 -20.76
C ALA A 70 30.66 -6.58 -20.36
N ASN A 71 29.38 -6.20 -20.49
CA ASN A 71 28.85 -4.96 -19.91
C ASN A 71 29.14 -4.88 -18.40
N ALA A 72 28.85 -5.95 -17.64
CA ALA A 72 29.15 -5.99 -16.22
C ALA A 72 30.65 -5.85 -15.92
N ALA A 73 31.52 -6.54 -16.68
CA ALA A 73 32.97 -6.44 -16.52
C ALA A 73 33.53 -5.04 -16.85
N LEU A 74 32.93 -4.35 -17.82
CA LEU A 74 33.30 -2.98 -18.23
C LEU A 74 32.59 -1.90 -17.39
N GLY A 75 31.70 -2.29 -16.47
CA GLY A 75 30.90 -1.39 -15.64
C GLY A 75 29.78 -0.67 -16.40
N ILE A 76 29.42 -1.12 -17.60
CA ILE A 76 28.44 -0.49 -18.49
C ILE A 76 27.02 -0.96 -18.12
N PHE A 77 26.27 -0.14 -17.39
CA PHE A 77 24.91 -0.49 -16.99
C PHE A 77 23.88 0.05 -17.99
N SER A 78 22.82 -0.72 -18.26
CA SER A 78 21.70 -0.28 -19.08
C SER A 78 20.71 0.57 -18.29
N SER A 79 20.47 0.23 -17.02
CA SER A 79 19.77 1.12 -16.09
C SER A 79 20.20 0.93 -14.64
N TYR A 80 20.15 2.03 -13.90
CA TYR A 80 20.28 2.11 -12.46
C TYR A 80 19.01 2.72 -11.88
N ASN A 81 18.38 2.02 -10.94
CA ASN A 81 17.19 2.51 -10.26
C ASN A 81 17.42 2.57 -8.76
N GLN A 82 17.10 3.69 -8.12
CA GLN A 82 17.25 3.86 -6.68
C GLN A 82 16.19 4.80 -6.12
N PHE A 83 15.70 4.48 -4.93
CA PHE A 83 14.94 5.44 -4.16
C PHE A 83 15.81 6.61 -3.65
N SER A 84 15.24 7.81 -3.68
CA SER A 84 15.93 9.05 -3.32
C SER A 84 16.39 9.15 -1.85
N LYS A 85 15.91 8.26 -0.98
CA LYS A 85 16.32 8.17 0.44
C LYS A 85 15.95 6.80 1.02
N TYR A 86 16.46 6.50 2.21
CA TYR A 86 15.94 5.42 3.04
C TYR A 86 14.58 5.83 3.65
N VAL A 87 13.62 4.90 3.70
CA VAL A 87 12.33 5.13 4.37
C VAL A 87 11.92 3.92 5.22
N GLU A 88 11.41 4.25 6.39
CA GLU A 88 10.79 3.34 7.34
C GLU A 88 9.32 3.72 7.47
N GLY A 89 8.43 2.72 7.56
CA GLY A 89 7.04 2.94 7.91
C GLY A 89 6.75 2.45 9.33
N SER A 90 5.94 3.21 10.07
CA SER A 90 5.48 2.89 11.42
C SER A 90 3.96 2.78 11.43
N PHE A 91 3.47 1.57 11.20
CA PHE A 91 2.07 1.28 10.98
C PHE A 91 1.36 0.91 12.27
N VAL A 92 0.30 1.66 12.59
CA VAL A 92 -0.48 1.45 13.81
C VAL A 92 -1.96 1.32 13.51
N TYR A 93 -2.67 0.57 14.33
CA TYR A 93 -4.12 0.60 14.39
C TYR A 93 -4.62 0.21 15.78
N ASN A 94 -5.84 0.66 16.09
CA ASN A 94 -6.65 0.07 17.15
C ASN A 94 -7.83 -0.67 16.53
N ASN A 95 -8.23 -1.75 17.17
CA ASN A 95 -9.50 -2.40 16.89
C ASN A 95 -10.24 -2.57 18.20
N THR A 96 -11.31 -1.79 18.36
CA THR A 96 -12.10 -1.72 19.58
C THR A 96 -13.47 -2.31 19.32
N GLU A 97 -13.82 -3.31 20.10
CA GLU A 97 -15.02 -4.09 19.89
C GLU A 97 -15.76 -4.36 21.20
N GLY A 98 -17.08 -4.35 21.13
CA GLY A 98 -17.95 -4.75 22.22
C GLY A 98 -18.95 -5.78 21.74
N TYR A 99 -19.47 -6.61 22.64
CA TYR A 99 -20.55 -7.53 22.28
C TYR A 99 -21.56 -7.72 23.41
N ILE A 100 -22.78 -8.05 23.00
CA ILE A 100 -23.83 -8.59 23.86
C ILE A 100 -24.45 -9.78 23.14
N GLN A 101 -24.58 -10.88 23.87
CA GLN A 101 -25.09 -12.15 23.37
C GLN A 101 -25.96 -12.78 24.45
N ASP A 102 -27.02 -13.46 24.03
CA ASP A 102 -27.88 -14.25 24.89
C ASP A 102 -28.00 -15.66 24.34
N ASN A 103 -27.75 -16.64 25.21
CA ASN A 103 -28.11 -18.02 24.96
C ASN A 103 -29.37 -18.34 25.77
N TRP A 104 -30.50 -18.41 25.07
CA TRP A 104 -31.81 -18.56 25.66
C TRP A 104 -32.37 -19.95 25.40
N LYS A 105 -32.56 -20.71 26.48
CA LYS A 105 -33.31 -21.97 26.45
C LYS A 105 -34.81 -21.68 26.44
N VAL A 106 -35.39 -21.48 25.26
CA VAL A 106 -36.84 -21.20 25.11
C VAL A 106 -37.68 -22.28 25.80
N ASN A 107 -37.33 -23.55 25.56
CA ASN A 107 -37.91 -24.72 26.21
C ASN A 107 -36.90 -25.89 26.22
N ASN A 108 -37.33 -27.08 26.63
CA ASN A 108 -36.45 -28.25 26.74
C ASN A 108 -35.91 -28.75 25.39
N LYS A 109 -36.51 -28.33 24.28
CA LYS A 109 -36.12 -28.72 22.91
C LYS A 109 -35.47 -27.61 22.12
N LEU A 110 -35.79 -26.34 22.39
CA LEU A 110 -35.36 -25.19 21.59
C LEU A 110 -34.45 -24.26 22.41
N THR A 111 -33.27 -24.01 21.87
CA THR A 111 -32.35 -22.97 22.34
C THR A 111 -32.06 -21.99 21.21
N LEU A 112 -32.15 -20.70 21.51
CA LEU A 112 -31.76 -19.62 20.60
C LEU A 112 -30.46 -18.99 21.10
N ASP A 113 -29.58 -18.69 20.18
CA ASP A 113 -28.35 -17.94 20.43
C ASP A 113 -28.41 -16.69 19.56
N TYR A 114 -28.34 -15.51 20.16
CA TYR A 114 -28.41 -14.29 19.38
C TYR A 114 -27.62 -13.17 20.05
N GLY A 115 -27.11 -12.27 19.22
CA GLY A 115 -26.38 -11.13 19.74
C GLY A 115 -25.82 -10.26 18.64
N VAL A 116 -25.14 -9.20 19.07
CA VAL A 116 -24.52 -8.23 18.18
C VAL A 116 -23.13 -7.91 18.68
N ARG A 117 -22.19 -7.78 17.74
CA ARG A 117 -20.87 -7.20 17.99
C ARG A 117 -20.82 -5.79 17.42
N LEU A 118 -20.46 -4.85 18.27
CA LEU A 118 -20.11 -3.48 17.93
C LEU A 118 -18.65 -3.49 17.53
N VAL A 119 -18.34 -3.13 16.29
CA VAL A 119 -16.98 -3.17 15.74
C VAL A 119 -16.56 -1.77 15.34
N HIS A 120 -15.52 -1.25 15.99
CA HIS A 120 -14.78 -0.06 15.57
C HIS A 120 -13.37 -0.47 15.15
N GLN A 121 -13.21 -0.74 13.86
CA GLN A 121 -11.91 -0.99 13.27
C GLN A 121 -11.30 0.33 12.80
N GLN A 122 -10.23 0.78 13.45
CA GLN A 122 -9.44 1.88 12.91
C GLN A 122 -8.70 1.39 11.64
N PRO A 123 -8.71 2.18 10.55
CA PRO A 123 -7.77 2.03 9.46
C PRO A 123 -6.33 1.92 9.96
N GLN A 124 -5.54 1.00 9.41
CA GLN A 124 -4.12 0.94 9.69
C GLN A 124 -3.42 2.04 8.90
N TYR A 125 -2.52 2.77 9.54
CA TYR A 125 -1.89 3.93 8.92
C TYR A 125 -0.48 4.14 9.42
N ASP A 126 0.32 4.85 8.62
CA ASP A 126 1.65 5.28 9.00
C ASP A 126 1.58 6.45 9.99
N SER A 127 2.03 6.21 11.23
CA SER A 127 2.03 7.19 12.31
C SER A 127 2.99 8.35 12.07
N LEU A 128 4.02 8.14 11.22
CA LEU A 128 5.00 9.15 10.80
C LEU A 128 4.45 10.13 9.76
N GLY A 129 3.27 9.89 9.19
CA GLY A 129 2.62 10.79 8.23
C GLY A 129 3.30 10.83 6.85
N GLN A 130 4.09 9.81 6.52
CA GLN A 130 4.85 9.72 5.28
C GLN A 130 4.09 9.02 4.15
N ALA A 131 3.00 8.31 4.46
CA ALA A 131 2.15 7.69 3.46
C ALA A 131 1.45 8.76 2.61
N SER A 132 1.27 8.48 1.31
CA SER A 132 0.45 9.30 0.43
C SER A 132 -0.51 8.45 -0.40
N ASN A 133 -1.58 9.08 -0.86
CA ASN A 133 -2.59 8.46 -1.71
C ASN A 133 -2.92 9.35 -2.91
N PHE A 134 -3.37 8.72 -4.01
CA PHE A 134 -3.83 9.43 -5.20
C PHE A 134 -5.35 9.56 -5.19
N LEU A 135 -5.84 10.78 -5.35
CA LEU A 135 -7.26 11.09 -5.46
C LEU A 135 -7.56 11.58 -6.88
N GLN A 136 -8.21 10.72 -7.66
CA GLN A 136 -8.51 10.99 -9.07
C GLN A 136 -9.42 12.21 -9.25
N ASP A 137 -10.36 12.44 -8.34
CA ASP A 137 -11.29 13.57 -8.32
C ASP A 137 -10.59 14.91 -8.01
N GLN A 138 -9.42 14.86 -7.38
CA GLN A 138 -8.58 16.02 -7.06
C GLN A 138 -7.46 16.23 -8.08
N TRP A 139 -7.36 15.39 -9.11
CA TRP A 139 -6.41 15.57 -10.18
C TRP A 139 -6.89 16.64 -11.15
N ALA A 140 -6.05 17.64 -11.43
CA ALA A 140 -6.40 18.75 -12.31
C ALA A 140 -5.67 18.65 -13.66
N ARG A 141 -6.41 18.58 -14.78
CA ARG A 141 -5.81 18.45 -16.13
C ARG A 141 -4.82 19.57 -16.47
N ASN A 142 -5.09 20.80 -16.05
CA ASN A 142 -4.24 21.96 -16.32
C ASN A 142 -2.94 21.98 -15.50
N GLN A 143 -2.80 21.12 -14.49
CA GLN A 143 -1.58 20.97 -13.68
C GLN A 143 -0.79 19.70 -14.06
N ALA A 144 -1.28 18.91 -15.01
CA ALA A 144 -0.63 17.67 -15.41
C ALA A 144 0.72 17.96 -16.09
N PRO A 145 1.83 17.34 -15.66
CA PRO A 145 3.09 17.48 -16.37
C PRO A 145 3.00 16.78 -17.73
N VAL A 146 3.76 17.28 -18.71
CA VAL A 146 3.83 16.69 -20.04
C VAL A 146 5.10 15.85 -20.21
N LEU A 147 5.05 14.91 -21.14
CA LEU A 147 6.19 14.09 -21.52
C LEU A 147 6.78 14.61 -22.83
N TYR A 148 8.09 14.44 -23.00
CA TYR A 148 8.74 14.66 -24.30
C TYR A 148 8.18 13.68 -25.33
N LEU A 149 7.86 14.18 -26.52
CA LEU A 149 7.40 13.39 -27.65
C LEU A 149 8.58 13.08 -28.59
N ALA A 150 8.40 12.11 -29.49
CA ALA A 150 9.36 11.92 -30.58
C ALA A 150 9.14 12.99 -31.66
N GLY A 151 10.21 13.67 -32.07
CA GLY A 151 10.21 14.59 -33.21
C GLY A 151 11.29 14.22 -34.23
N CYS A 152 11.04 14.55 -35.49
CA CYS A 152 12.03 14.47 -36.56
C CYS A 152 12.70 15.84 -36.73
N ALA A 153 14.03 15.90 -36.73
CA ALA A 153 14.72 17.09 -37.20
C ALA A 153 14.38 17.37 -38.67
N ASN A 154 14.29 18.65 -39.03
CA ASN A 154 13.99 19.10 -40.40
C ASN A 154 12.72 18.49 -41.04
N ASN A 155 11.79 17.97 -40.24
CA ASN A 155 10.56 17.28 -40.69
C ASN A 155 10.79 16.10 -41.65
N VAL A 156 11.96 15.45 -41.59
CA VAL A 156 12.28 14.31 -42.47
C VAL A 156 11.83 13.00 -41.83
N PHE A 157 10.90 12.29 -42.47
CA PHE A 157 10.40 10.98 -42.04
C PHE A 157 11.01 9.81 -42.83
N PRO A 158 11.30 8.65 -42.19
CA PRO A 158 11.11 8.34 -40.77
C PRO A 158 12.21 8.96 -39.88
N CYS A 159 11.89 9.30 -38.61
CA CYS A 159 12.90 9.77 -37.67
C CYS A 159 13.78 8.58 -37.22
N SER A 160 15.06 8.56 -37.61
CA SER A 160 16.04 7.54 -37.21
C SER A 160 17.36 8.17 -36.77
N GLY A 161 18.16 7.45 -35.98
CA GLY A 161 19.45 7.94 -35.50
C GLY A 161 19.38 9.32 -34.86
N THR A 162 20.27 10.22 -35.26
CA THR A 162 20.34 11.62 -34.78
C THR A 162 19.19 12.51 -35.24
N ASN A 163 18.42 12.08 -36.25
CA ASN A 163 17.21 12.76 -36.72
C ASN A 163 16.05 12.58 -35.73
N ARG A 164 16.03 11.50 -34.94
CA ARG A 164 15.01 11.25 -33.90
C ARG A 164 15.40 11.95 -32.59
N GLN A 165 14.73 13.06 -32.29
CA GLN A 165 15.03 13.92 -31.14
C GLN A 165 13.82 14.04 -30.21
N ALA A 166 14.07 14.38 -28.94
CA ALA A 166 13.00 14.69 -27.99
C ALA A 166 12.40 16.07 -28.30
N LEU A 167 11.08 16.11 -28.50
CA LEU A 167 10.29 17.30 -28.76
C LEU A 167 9.58 17.73 -27.47
N ASN A 168 9.78 18.99 -27.05
CA ASN A 168 8.99 19.60 -26.00
C ASN A 168 7.62 20.02 -26.60
N PRO A 169 6.50 19.39 -26.21
CA PRO A 169 5.19 19.72 -26.79
C PRO A 169 4.64 21.07 -26.33
N VAL A 170 5.21 21.67 -25.28
CA VAL A 170 4.80 23.00 -24.79
C VAL A 170 5.40 24.11 -25.65
N THR A 171 6.68 23.98 -26.01
CA THR A 171 7.40 25.00 -26.78
C THR A 171 7.52 24.68 -28.27
N GLY A 172 7.27 23.43 -28.66
CA GLY A 172 7.52 22.92 -30.02
C GLY A 172 8.99 22.74 -30.37
N GLN A 173 9.91 22.89 -29.41
CA GLN A 173 11.35 22.84 -29.65
C GLN A 173 11.91 21.41 -29.49
N LEU A 174 12.81 21.03 -30.39
CA LEU A 174 13.63 19.83 -30.22
C LEU A 174 14.79 20.13 -29.26
N LEU A 175 15.14 19.15 -28.41
CA LEU A 175 16.28 19.26 -27.51
C LEU A 175 17.64 19.12 -28.22
N GLY A 176 17.64 18.77 -29.51
CA GLY A 176 18.85 18.58 -30.31
C GLY A 176 19.25 17.11 -30.51
N PRO A 177 20.36 16.85 -31.22
CA PRO A 177 20.84 15.50 -31.52
C PRO A 177 21.10 14.68 -30.24
N ASN A 178 20.98 13.35 -30.34
CA ASN A 178 21.25 12.39 -29.24
C ASN A 178 20.33 12.51 -28.01
N THR A 179 19.16 13.11 -28.17
CA THR A 179 18.17 13.30 -27.09
C THR A 179 17.04 12.26 -27.11
N SER A 180 17.17 11.20 -27.90
CA SER A 180 16.17 10.14 -28.03
C SER A 180 15.82 9.46 -26.70
N LEU A 181 16.72 9.48 -25.71
CA LEU A 181 16.51 8.95 -24.36
C LEU A 181 15.53 9.77 -23.51
N ALA A 182 15.38 11.06 -23.82
CA ALA A 182 14.45 11.93 -23.12
C ALA A 182 13.00 11.69 -23.59
N ILE A 183 12.77 11.06 -24.76
CA ILE A 183 11.43 10.74 -25.26
C ILE A 183 10.68 9.87 -24.25
N GLY A 184 9.48 10.28 -23.85
CA GLY A 184 8.68 9.62 -22.82
C GLY A 184 9.06 9.98 -21.37
N THR A 185 10.07 10.82 -21.17
CA THR A 185 10.41 11.37 -19.84
C THR A 185 9.69 12.70 -19.59
N LEU A 186 9.61 13.13 -18.33
CA LEU A 186 8.95 14.37 -17.93
C LEU A 186 9.70 15.59 -18.48
N VAL A 187 8.96 16.52 -19.08
CA VAL A 187 9.49 17.85 -19.42
C VAL A 187 9.66 18.64 -18.11
N PRO A 188 10.86 19.14 -17.79
CA PRO A 188 11.08 19.96 -16.60
C PRO A 188 10.13 21.15 -16.56
N ASN A 189 9.60 21.46 -15.37
CA ASN A 189 8.73 22.62 -15.11
C ASN A 189 7.42 22.66 -15.93
N SER A 190 6.99 21.55 -16.52
CA SER A 190 5.76 21.50 -17.35
C SER A 190 4.45 21.29 -16.58
N GLY A 191 4.51 21.16 -15.26
CA GLY A 191 3.35 20.92 -14.41
C GLY A 191 3.73 20.46 -13.01
N ASN A 192 2.74 20.00 -12.26
CA ASN A 192 2.89 19.48 -10.91
C ASN A 192 3.10 17.96 -10.94
N THR A 193 4.32 17.50 -10.66
CA THR A 193 4.66 16.05 -10.64
C THR A 193 3.93 15.26 -9.55
N THR A 194 3.27 15.94 -8.61
CA THR A 194 2.50 15.35 -7.52
C THR A 194 1.02 15.74 -7.59
N ASN A 195 0.53 16.14 -8.78
CA ASN A 195 -0.88 16.45 -9.01
C ASN A 195 -1.80 15.29 -8.61
N GLY A 196 -2.80 15.57 -7.77
CA GLY A 196 -3.72 14.58 -7.21
C GLY A 196 -3.12 13.67 -6.13
N LEU A 197 -1.83 13.81 -5.77
CA LEU A 197 -1.23 13.08 -4.65
C LEU A 197 -1.30 13.91 -3.36
N PHE A 198 -1.77 13.28 -2.29
CA PHE A 198 -1.91 13.91 -0.99
C PHE A 198 -1.19 13.10 0.08
N LEU A 199 -0.40 13.81 0.89
CA LEU A 199 0.22 13.24 2.09
C LEU A 199 -0.84 12.98 3.15
N SER A 200 -0.61 11.95 3.96
CA SER A 200 -1.39 11.65 5.16
C SER A 200 -1.64 12.91 5.99
N GLY A 201 -2.92 13.21 6.27
CA GLY A 201 -3.32 14.37 7.08
C GLY A 201 -3.27 15.72 6.37
N GLN A 202 -2.81 15.79 5.11
CA GLN A 202 -2.78 17.01 4.31
C GLN A 202 -3.86 16.95 3.23
N GLY A 203 -5.03 17.54 3.49
CA GLY A 203 -6.18 17.49 2.57
C GLY A 203 -6.94 16.16 2.56
N ILE A 204 -6.39 15.12 3.20
CA ILE A 204 -7.01 13.80 3.38
C ILE A 204 -6.89 13.34 4.83
N ALA A 205 -7.64 12.30 5.21
CA ALA A 205 -7.51 11.70 6.53
C ALA A 205 -6.07 11.27 6.84
N LYS A 206 -5.63 11.39 8.10
CA LYS A 206 -4.31 10.88 8.55
C LYS A 206 -4.13 9.40 8.23
N THR A 207 -5.21 8.67 8.14
CA THR A 207 -5.21 7.26 7.80
C THR A 207 -5.10 6.95 6.30
N THR A 208 -4.99 7.97 5.44
CA THR A 208 -5.01 7.93 3.95
C THR A 208 -6.27 7.34 3.30
N TYR A 209 -7.10 6.65 4.08
CA TYR A 209 -8.42 6.15 3.75
C TYR A 209 -9.30 6.11 5.02
N THR A 210 -10.62 6.12 4.87
CA THR A 210 -11.56 6.18 5.99
C THR A 210 -12.46 4.95 6.03
N TRP A 211 -12.78 4.49 7.24
CA TRP A 211 -13.83 3.49 7.46
C TRP A 211 -14.97 4.04 8.32
N PRO A 212 -16.14 3.41 8.25
CA PRO A 212 -17.23 3.75 9.15
C PRO A 212 -16.82 3.54 10.61
N ASN A 213 -17.14 4.52 11.46
CA ASN A 213 -16.77 4.49 12.87
C ASN A 213 -17.42 3.34 13.65
N LEU A 214 -18.57 2.82 13.22
CA LEU A 214 -19.20 1.70 13.90
C LEU A 214 -19.84 0.77 12.89
N LYS A 215 -19.58 -0.52 13.06
CA LYS A 215 -20.22 -1.59 12.32
C LYS A 215 -20.91 -2.55 13.28
N LEU A 216 -22.08 -3.03 12.87
CA LEU A 216 -22.85 -4.02 13.61
C LEU A 216 -22.63 -5.39 12.96
N GLY A 217 -22.09 -6.33 13.73
CA GLY A 217 -21.97 -7.74 13.36
C GLY A 217 -23.02 -8.57 14.09
N PRO A 218 -24.27 -8.62 13.62
CA PRO A 218 -25.29 -9.49 14.20
C PRO A 218 -24.90 -10.96 14.03
N ARG A 219 -25.28 -11.77 15.01
CA ARG A 219 -25.12 -13.23 15.01
C ARG A 219 -26.40 -13.86 15.50
N PHE A 220 -26.77 -14.97 14.87
CA PHE A 220 -27.93 -15.75 15.23
C PHE A 220 -27.60 -17.24 15.10
N GLY A 221 -28.12 -18.03 16.02
CA GLY A 221 -28.00 -19.46 16.09
C GLY A 221 -29.24 -20.08 16.69
N VAL A 222 -29.48 -21.33 16.32
CA VAL A 222 -30.57 -22.15 16.83
C VAL A 222 -30.07 -23.55 17.08
N ALA A 223 -30.51 -24.15 18.18
CA ALA A 223 -30.37 -25.56 18.45
C ALA A 223 -31.75 -26.15 18.76
N TYR A 224 -32.11 -27.21 18.05
CA TYR A 224 -33.37 -27.90 18.22
C TYR A 224 -33.14 -29.39 18.44
N ASP A 225 -33.59 -29.90 19.59
CA ASP A 225 -33.63 -31.32 19.91
C ASP A 225 -34.85 -31.95 19.23
N VAL A 226 -34.61 -32.81 18.26
CA VAL A 226 -35.66 -33.46 17.48
C VAL A 226 -36.40 -34.50 18.32
N THR A 227 -35.67 -35.26 19.15
CA THR A 227 -36.22 -36.40 19.91
C THR A 227 -36.80 -36.00 21.26
N GLY A 228 -36.44 -34.83 21.79
CA GLY A 228 -36.82 -34.38 23.14
C GLY A 228 -36.06 -35.10 24.27
N GLN A 229 -35.11 -35.96 23.91
CA GLN A 229 -34.24 -36.71 24.82
C GLN A 229 -32.76 -36.34 24.62
N GLN A 230 -32.50 -35.24 23.90
CA GLN A 230 -31.18 -34.72 23.54
C GLN A 230 -30.31 -35.72 22.75
N ARG A 231 -30.93 -36.71 22.10
CA ARG A 231 -30.22 -37.73 21.31
C ARG A 231 -29.87 -37.25 19.91
N ILE A 232 -30.76 -36.46 19.30
CA ILE A 232 -30.55 -35.88 17.97
C ILE A 232 -30.84 -34.39 18.09
N VAL A 233 -29.78 -33.59 17.99
CA VAL A 233 -29.86 -32.13 18.05
C VAL A 233 -29.41 -31.56 16.72
N VAL A 234 -30.29 -30.83 16.05
CA VAL A 234 -29.96 -30.05 14.85
C VAL A 234 -29.53 -28.66 15.29
N ARG A 235 -28.42 -28.18 14.76
CA ARG A 235 -27.88 -26.84 15.04
C ARG A 235 -27.63 -26.11 13.74
N GLY A 236 -27.89 -24.82 13.74
CA GLY A 236 -27.61 -23.93 12.62
C GLY A 236 -27.41 -22.50 13.09
N GLY A 237 -26.82 -21.67 12.25
CA GLY A 237 -26.60 -20.27 12.56
C GLY A 237 -25.92 -19.51 11.43
N GLY A 238 -25.85 -18.20 11.59
CA GLY A 238 -25.21 -17.28 10.67
C GLY A 238 -24.79 -15.99 11.37
N GLY A 239 -23.86 -15.28 10.77
CA GLY A 239 -23.40 -14.00 11.31
C GLY A 239 -22.64 -13.17 10.29
N LEU A 240 -22.59 -11.87 10.53
CA LEU A 240 -21.80 -10.92 9.75
C LEU A 240 -20.50 -10.59 10.50
N PHE A 241 -19.39 -10.62 9.77
CA PHE A 241 -18.05 -10.40 10.30
C PHE A 241 -17.32 -9.39 9.41
N PHE A 242 -16.46 -8.59 10.01
CA PHE A 242 -15.70 -7.56 9.32
C PHE A 242 -14.22 -7.86 9.43
N ASP A 243 -13.51 -7.68 8.33
CA ASP A 243 -12.06 -7.87 8.25
C ASP A 243 -11.38 -6.59 7.77
N ARG A 244 -10.10 -6.48 8.10
CA ARG A 244 -9.20 -5.42 7.66
C ARG A 244 -8.43 -5.89 6.41
N PRO A 245 -8.26 -5.05 5.37
CA PRO A 245 -7.34 -5.31 4.28
C PRO A 245 -5.95 -5.64 4.78
N SER A 246 -5.29 -6.56 4.08
CA SER A 246 -3.91 -6.93 4.35
C SER A 246 -3.02 -5.70 4.42
N GLY A 247 -2.19 -5.62 5.45
CA GLY A 247 -1.26 -4.50 5.62
C GLY A 247 -0.32 -4.30 4.43
N ASN A 248 -0.05 -5.34 3.63
CA ASN A 248 0.75 -5.22 2.40
C ASN A 248 0.11 -4.30 1.34
N SER A 249 -1.17 -3.98 1.44
CA SER A 249 -1.83 -2.96 0.61
C SER A 249 -1.55 -1.53 1.08
N ILE A 250 -1.18 -1.34 2.34
CA ILE A 250 -0.98 -0.04 3.00
C ILE A 250 0.51 0.28 3.08
N TYR A 251 1.34 -0.70 3.42
CA TYR A 251 2.76 -0.50 3.67
C TYR A 251 3.53 0.17 2.51
N PRO A 252 3.25 -0.12 1.22
CA PRO A 252 3.94 0.53 0.11
C PRO A 252 3.63 2.03 0.00
N GLN A 253 2.57 2.55 0.63
CA GLN A 253 2.18 3.94 0.50
C GLN A 253 3.24 4.93 1.03
N VAL A 254 4.08 4.53 1.99
CA VAL A 254 5.22 5.35 2.45
C VAL A 254 6.32 5.47 1.38
N GLN A 255 6.26 4.65 0.33
CA GLN A 255 7.16 4.71 -0.81
C GLN A 255 6.60 5.49 -2.01
N ASN A 256 5.46 6.15 -1.83
CA ASN A 256 4.90 7.01 -2.86
C ASN A 256 5.50 8.42 -2.78
N PRO A 257 5.53 9.17 -3.89
CA PRO A 257 5.74 10.61 -3.85
C PRO A 257 4.64 11.31 -3.03
N PRO A 258 4.90 12.46 -2.40
CA PRO A 258 6.14 13.24 -2.45
C PRO A 258 7.24 12.71 -1.51
N THR A 259 6.92 11.79 -0.59
CA THR A 259 7.84 11.33 0.46
C THR A 259 9.13 10.79 -0.10
N ILE A 260 9.04 9.92 -1.11
CA ILE A 260 10.18 9.32 -1.78
C ILE A 260 9.94 9.36 -3.29
N ARG A 261 11.01 9.37 -4.07
CA ARG A 261 10.93 9.22 -5.51
C ARG A 261 11.84 8.08 -5.93
N ASN A 262 11.39 7.32 -6.92
CA ASN A 262 12.23 6.34 -7.58
C ASN A 262 12.93 7.01 -8.76
N LEU A 263 14.26 7.07 -8.74
CA LEU A 263 15.05 7.71 -9.77
C LEU A 263 15.69 6.64 -10.64
N THR A 264 15.59 6.79 -11.96
CA THR A 264 16.23 5.89 -12.92
C THR A 264 17.24 6.67 -13.75
N VAL A 265 18.49 6.25 -13.69
CA VAL A 265 19.54 6.66 -14.62
C VAL A 265 19.67 5.57 -15.67
N ARG A 266 19.68 5.96 -16.95
CA ARG A 266 19.87 5.03 -18.07
C ARG A 266 21.24 5.27 -18.68
N TYR A 267 21.86 4.18 -19.12
CA TYR A 267 23.08 4.15 -19.95
C TYR A 267 24.23 4.94 -19.34
N GLY A 268 25.04 4.25 -18.54
CA GLY A 268 26.23 4.85 -17.97
C GLY A 268 27.30 3.80 -17.70
N GLN A 269 28.45 4.29 -17.28
CA GLN A 269 29.56 3.48 -16.84
C GLN A 269 29.81 3.77 -15.36
N LEU A 270 30.00 2.73 -14.56
CA LEU A 270 30.45 2.87 -13.18
C LEU A 270 31.85 3.49 -13.22
N GLN A 271 32.05 4.61 -12.51
CA GLN A 271 33.38 5.16 -12.28
C GLN A 271 34.12 4.22 -11.32
N THR A 272 35.24 3.68 -11.77
CA THR A 272 36.20 2.92 -10.96
C THR A 272 37.16 3.84 -10.23
#